data_AF-A0A1M5RK81-F1
#
_entry.id   AF-A0A1M5RK81-F1
#
_cell.length_a   1.000
_cell.length_b   1.000
_cell.length_c   1.000
_cell.angle_alpha   90.00
_cell.angle_beta   90.00
_cell.angle_gamma   90.00
#
_symmetry.space_group_name_H-M   'P 1'
#
loop_
_entity.id
_entity.type
_entity.pdbx_description
1 polymer ?
#
loop_
_entity_poly.entity_id
_entity_poly.type
_entity_poly.pdbx_seq_one_letter_code
_entity_poly.pdbx_strand_id
1 'polypeptide(L)'
;MTSILLICLGIILIILSLIVWMKNEEKNRYFDEIEYNKFETLDYIKHLEQKIDEFEQIIFELEKKIKEIYDYMKIQDVNEEKEIGKVLMNSNQTVKNSEFKNFENINLINEVQKLKHNGFKNVEIAKMLNRSIREIDMILKLKEANK
;
A
#
# COMPACT_ATOMS: atom_id res chain seq x y z
N MET A 1 73.09 12.47 -0.32
CA MET A 1 72.28 13.72 -0.42
C MET A 1 71.32 13.68 -1.60
N THR A 2 71.78 13.36 -2.81
CA THR A 2 70.95 13.24 -4.02
C THR A 2 69.84 12.17 -3.91
N SER A 3 70.13 11.02 -3.31
CA SER A 3 69.13 9.95 -3.12
C SER A 3 68.00 10.34 -2.17
N ILE A 4 68.30 11.12 -1.13
CA ILE A 4 67.30 11.62 -0.18
C ILE A 4 66.39 12.66 -0.86
N LEU A 5 66.97 13.55 -1.67
CA LEU A 5 66.23 14.51 -2.49
C LEU A 5 65.27 13.82 -3.47
N LEU A 6 65.70 12.73 -4.11
CA LEU A 6 64.85 11.92 -5.01
C LEU A 6 63.67 11.28 -4.28
N ILE A 7 63.88 10.77 -3.07
CA ILE A 7 62.82 10.19 -2.24
C ILE A 7 61.81 11.28 -1.83
N CYS A 8 62.28 12.45 -1.40
CA CYS A 8 61.40 13.57 -1.07
C CYS A 8 60.57 14.04 -2.28
N LEU A 9 61.17 14.09 -3.46
CA LEU A 9 60.49 14.46 -4.69
C LEU A 9 59.42 13.42 -5.09
N GLY A 10 59.70 12.13 -4.91
CA GLY A 10 58.74 11.06 -5.11
C GLY A 10 57.53 11.17 -4.17
N ILE A 11 57.77 11.47 -2.88
CA ILE A 11 56.68 11.67 -1.90
C ILE A 11 55.81 12.86 -2.28
N ILE A 12 56.41 13.97 -2.74
CA ILE A 12 55.67 15.16 -3.19
C ILE A 12 54.77 14.84 -4.38
N LEU A 13 55.27 14.06 -5.36
CA LEU A 13 54.48 13.65 -6.53
C LEU A 13 53.31 12.74 -6.14
N ILE A 14 53.50 11.84 -5.17
CA ILE A 14 52.43 10.98 -4.64
C ILE A 14 51.34 11.84 -3.97
N ILE A 15 51.73 12.81 -3.14
CA ILE A 15 50.78 13.72 -2.48
C ILE A 15 50.00 14.55 -3.51
N LEU A 16 50.67 15.09 -4.53
CA LEU A 16 50.02 15.84 -5.60
C LEU A 16 49.03 14.97 -6.39
N SER A 17 49.37 13.72 -6.67
CA SER A 17 48.47 12.76 -7.32
C SER A 17 47.21 12.50 -6.48
N LEU A 18 47.35 12.37 -5.16
CA LEU A 18 46.22 12.19 -4.25
C LEU A 18 45.32 13.43 -4.21
N ILE A 19 45.90 14.62 -4.21
CA ILE A 19 45.14 15.88 -4.25
C ILE A 19 44.34 16.01 -5.54
N VAL A 20 44.95 15.71 -6.69
CA VAL A 20 44.24 15.72 -8.00
C VAL A 20 43.11 14.71 -8.02
N TRP A 21 43.32 13.52 -7.43
CA TRP A 21 42.28 12.50 -7.30
C TRP A 21 41.11 12.94 -6.41
N MET A 22 41.39 13.62 -5.29
CA MET A 22 40.36 14.18 -4.40
C MET A 22 39.60 15.34 -5.05
N LYS A 23 40.27 16.14 -5.89
CA LYS A 23 39.66 17.25 -6.64
C LYS A 23 38.91 16.80 -7.89
N ASN A 24 38.86 15.50 -8.19
CA ASN A 24 38.15 15.00 -9.36
C ASN A 24 36.62 15.11 -9.14
N GLU A 25 36.06 16.27 -9.54
CA GLU A 25 34.67 16.69 -9.33
C GLU A 25 33.61 15.72 -9.89
N GLU A 26 33.95 14.92 -10.91
CA GLU A 26 33.03 13.89 -11.43
C GLU A 26 32.75 12.82 -10.38
N LYS A 27 33.77 12.37 -9.64
CA LYS A 27 33.60 11.31 -8.63
C LYS A 27 32.79 11.80 -7.43
N ASN A 28 32.99 13.06 -7.03
CA ASN A 28 32.24 13.67 -5.92
C ASN A 28 30.77 13.86 -6.27
N ARG A 29 30.43 14.25 -7.52
CA ARG A 29 29.03 14.32 -7.97
C ARG A 29 28.28 12.99 -7.86
N TYR A 30 28.92 11.88 -8.23
CA TYR A 30 28.29 10.55 -8.07
C TYR A 30 28.06 10.18 -6.60
N PHE A 31 28.98 10.54 -5.70
CA PHE A 31 28.78 10.30 -4.27
C PHE A 31 27.66 11.18 -3.69
N ASP A 32 27.61 12.46 -4.07
CA ASP A 32 26.57 13.39 -3.66
C ASP A 32 25.18 12.93 -4.14
N GLU A 33 25.07 12.43 -5.38
CA GLU A 33 23.82 11.92 -5.94
C GLU A 33 23.36 10.62 -5.23
N ILE A 34 24.29 9.71 -4.90
CA ILE A 34 23.97 8.51 -4.13
C ILE A 34 23.53 8.86 -2.71
N GLU A 35 24.18 9.83 -2.08
CA GLU A 35 23.84 10.29 -0.74
C GLU A 35 22.47 10.98 -0.72
N TYR A 36 22.21 11.87 -1.69
CA TYR A 36 20.90 12.52 -1.86
C TYR A 36 19.77 11.50 -2.08
N ASN A 37 19.96 10.54 -3.00
CA ASN A 37 18.98 9.49 -3.26
C ASN A 37 18.69 8.63 -2.02
N LYS A 38 19.71 8.40 -1.18
CA LYS A 38 19.57 7.68 0.09
C LYS A 38 18.74 8.46 1.11
N PHE A 39 18.91 9.78 1.19
CA PHE A 39 18.08 10.63 2.05
C PHE A 39 16.63 10.67 1.56
N GLU A 40 16.41 10.79 0.25
CA GLU A 40 15.06 10.80 -0.32
C GLU A 40 14.34 9.47 -0.07
N THR A 41 15.03 8.33 -0.25
CA THR A 41 14.45 7.00 0.06
C THR A 41 14.14 6.82 1.55
N LEU A 42 14.95 7.38 2.45
CA LEU A 42 14.66 7.36 3.89
C LEU A 42 13.40 8.15 4.25
N ASP A 43 13.18 9.29 3.60
CA ASP A 43 11.96 10.09 3.82
C ASP A 43 10.71 9.39 3.27
N TYR A 44 10.81 8.70 2.12
CA TYR A 44 9.72 7.85 1.63
C TYR A 44 9.40 6.71 2.61
N ILE A 45 10.41 6.07 3.19
CA ILE A 45 10.22 5.00 4.18
C ILE A 45 9.51 5.54 5.42
N LYS A 46 9.95 6.70 5.96
CA LYS A 46 9.28 7.33 7.11
C LYS A 46 7.83 7.69 6.82
N HIS A 47 7.55 8.24 5.64
CA HIS A 47 6.17 8.54 5.26
C HIS A 47 5.31 7.29 5.13
N LEU A 48 5.89 6.19 4.66
CA LEU A 48 5.19 4.92 4.58
C LEU A 48 4.91 4.32 5.96
N GLU A 49 5.89 4.38 6.89
CA GLU A 49 5.70 3.99 8.29
C GLU A 49 4.57 4.78 8.96
N GLN A 50 4.55 6.10 8.80
CA GLN A 50 3.46 6.94 9.33
C GLN A 50 2.08 6.54 8.81
N LYS A 51 1.99 6.18 7.52
CA LYS A 51 0.73 5.73 6.93
C LYS A 51 0.28 4.35 7.40
N ILE A 52 1.24 3.48 7.75
CA ILE A 52 0.93 2.20 8.39
C ILE A 52 0.37 2.44 9.79
N ASP A 53 0.98 3.32 10.57
CA ASP A 53 0.51 3.64 11.94
C ASP A 53 -0.91 4.23 11.91
N GLU A 54 -1.19 5.17 10.99
CA GLU A 54 -2.54 5.72 10.79
C GLU A 54 -3.56 4.60 10.44
N PHE A 55 -3.15 3.64 9.61
CA PHE A 55 -4.01 2.53 9.21
C PHE A 55 -4.29 1.57 10.37
N GLU A 56 -3.29 1.28 11.21
CA GLU A 56 -3.47 0.48 12.42
C GLU A 56 -4.44 1.13 13.39
N GLN A 57 -4.37 2.45 13.58
CA GLN A 57 -5.32 3.19 14.42
C GLN A 57 -6.75 3.06 13.90
N ILE A 58 -6.95 3.17 12.58
CA ILE A 58 -8.28 3.01 11.96
C ILE A 58 -8.82 1.59 12.20
N ILE A 59 -7.98 0.56 12.07
CA ILE A 59 -8.38 -0.83 12.36
C ILE A 59 -8.82 -0.97 13.82
N PHE A 60 -8.03 -0.43 14.76
CA PHE A 60 -8.35 -0.52 16.18
C PHE A 60 -9.68 0.17 16.53
N GLU A 61 -9.94 1.35 15.94
CA GLU A 61 -11.23 2.02 16.11
C GLU A 61 -12.39 1.23 15.51
N LEU A 62 -12.20 0.60 14.35
CA LEU A 62 -13.21 -0.26 13.73
C LEU A 62 -13.53 -1.47 14.60
N GLU A 63 -12.50 -2.15 15.12
CA GLU A 63 -12.69 -3.28 16.05
C GLU A 63 -13.49 -2.86 17.29
N LYS A 64 -13.18 -1.69 17.84
CA LYS A 64 -13.91 -1.13 18.97
C LYS A 64 -15.39 -0.89 18.63
N LYS A 65 -15.68 -0.27 17.48
CA LYS A 65 -17.05 -0.01 17.03
C LYS A 65 -17.83 -1.31 16.76
N ILE A 66 -17.19 -2.31 16.16
CA ILE A 66 -17.80 -3.64 15.96
C ILE A 66 -18.17 -4.27 17.30
N LYS A 67 -17.27 -4.18 18.29
CA LYS A 67 -17.54 -4.69 19.64
C LYS A 67 -18.69 -3.95 20.31
N GLU A 68 -18.73 -2.62 20.23
CA GLU A 68 -19.85 -1.83 20.76
C GLU A 68 -21.18 -2.24 20.14
N ILE A 69 -21.24 -2.40 18.81
CA ILE A 69 -22.45 -2.88 18.10
C ILE A 69 -22.86 -4.28 18.59
N TYR A 70 -21.90 -5.18 18.77
CA TYR A 70 -22.16 -6.53 19.28
C TYR A 70 -22.71 -6.52 20.71
N ASP A 71 -22.15 -5.68 21.58
CA ASP A 71 -22.61 -5.52 22.95
C ASP A 71 -24.03 -4.91 23.01
N TYR A 72 -24.35 -3.95 22.13
CA TYR A 72 -25.71 -3.41 21.99
C TYR A 72 -26.73 -4.46 21.53
N MET A 73 -26.39 -5.27 20.52
CA MET A 73 -27.27 -6.35 20.05
C MET A 73 -27.53 -7.38 21.17
N LYS A 74 -26.52 -7.70 21.96
CA LYS A 74 -26.64 -8.63 23.10
C LYS A 74 -27.55 -8.09 24.22
N ILE A 75 -27.59 -6.78 24.43
CA ILE A 75 -28.50 -6.14 25.41
C ILE A 75 -29.94 -6.14 24.89
N GLN A 76 -30.14 -6.04 23.57
CA GLN A 76 -31.45 -6.04 22.94
C GLN A 76 -32.12 -7.44 22.98
N ASP A 77 -31.34 -8.51 22.81
CA ASP A 77 -31.81 -9.90 22.94
C ASP A 77 -32.38 -10.22 24.35
N VAL A 78 -31.88 -9.58 25.41
CA VAL A 78 -32.37 -9.78 26.79
C VAL A 78 -33.73 -9.09 27.04
N ASN A 79 -34.07 -8.06 26.26
CA ASN A 79 -35.32 -7.32 26.40
C ASN A 79 -36.44 -7.80 25.46
N GLU A 80 -36.12 -8.56 24.40
CA GLU A 80 -37.08 -9.12 23.44
C GLU A 80 -37.58 -10.54 23.79
N GLU A 81 -37.12 -11.12 24.90
CA GLU A 81 -37.52 -12.46 25.37
C GLU A 81 -39.02 -12.59 25.76
N LYS A 82 -39.84 -11.54 25.58
CA LYS A 82 -41.27 -11.59 25.94
C LYS A 82 -42.25 -11.87 24.80
N GLU A 83 -41.88 -11.88 23.52
CA GLU A 83 -42.90 -12.10 22.47
C GLU A 83 -42.59 -12.99 21.26
N ILE A 84 -41.38 -13.56 21.10
CA ILE A 84 -41.12 -14.42 19.92
C ILE A 84 -40.70 -15.84 20.33
N GLY A 85 -41.43 -16.38 21.30
CA GLY A 85 -41.58 -17.83 21.44
C GLY A 85 -42.43 -18.36 20.28
N LYS A 86 -41.80 -19.16 19.39
CA LYS A 86 -42.32 -19.79 18.15
C LYS A 86 -41.87 -19.06 16.88
N VAL A 87 -40.68 -19.35 16.35
CA VAL A 87 -40.45 -20.02 15.04
C VAL A 87 -38.95 -20.37 14.97
N LEU A 88 -38.47 -21.16 15.92
CA LEU A 88 -37.16 -21.82 15.83
C LEU A 88 -37.37 -23.29 16.17
N MET A 89 -37.89 -24.07 15.23
CA MET A 89 -37.57 -25.50 15.14
C MET A 89 -37.69 -25.96 13.69
N ASN A 90 -36.60 -26.53 13.19
CA ASN A 90 -36.39 -27.16 11.88
C ASN A 90 -36.17 -26.26 10.65
N SER A 91 -34.93 -25.82 10.47
CA SER A 91 -34.16 -26.29 9.32
C SER A 91 -32.66 -26.09 9.56
N ASN A 92 -31.86 -27.13 9.29
CA ASN A 92 -30.40 -27.05 9.22
C ASN A 92 -29.98 -26.20 8.00
N GLN A 93 -30.09 -24.89 8.08
CA GLN A 93 -29.48 -23.99 7.11
C GLN A 93 -28.30 -23.28 7.75
N THR A 94 -27.12 -23.75 7.39
CA THR A 94 -25.87 -23.00 7.43
C THR A 94 -26.14 -21.64 6.79
N VAL A 95 -26.22 -20.58 7.59
CA VAL A 95 -26.26 -19.20 7.09
C VAL A 95 -24.90 -18.93 6.46
N LYS A 96 -24.83 -19.12 5.14
CA LYS A 96 -23.70 -18.69 4.34
C LYS A 96 -23.66 -17.17 4.40
N ASN A 97 -22.67 -16.64 5.11
CA ASN A 97 -22.32 -15.23 5.19
C ASN A 97 -21.79 -14.64 3.87
N SER A 98 -22.19 -15.20 2.71
CA SER A 98 -21.69 -14.85 1.38
C SER A 98 -22.56 -13.85 0.63
N GLU A 99 -23.77 -13.54 1.10
CA GLU A 99 -24.73 -12.78 0.28
C GLU A 99 -24.53 -11.25 0.34
N PHE A 100 -24.08 -10.69 1.46
CA PHE A 100 -23.91 -9.24 1.59
C PHE A 100 -22.66 -8.68 0.87
N LYS A 101 -21.55 -9.43 0.78
CA LYS A 101 -20.35 -9.00 0.03
C LYS A 101 -20.45 -9.20 -1.49
N ASN A 102 -21.37 -10.06 -1.94
CA ASN A 102 -21.47 -10.38 -3.37
C ASN A 102 -22.21 -9.31 -4.16
N PHE A 103 -23.22 -8.65 -3.59
CA PHE A 103 -24.04 -7.70 -4.34
C PHE A 103 -23.26 -6.42 -4.74
N GLU A 104 -22.46 -5.87 -3.82
CA GLU A 104 -21.63 -4.68 -4.09
C GLU A 104 -20.52 -4.96 -5.11
N ASN A 105 -19.92 -6.16 -5.04
CA ASN A 105 -18.90 -6.58 -6.00
C ASN A 105 -19.48 -6.86 -7.39
N ILE A 106 -20.68 -7.44 -7.50
CA ILE A 106 -21.35 -7.66 -8.79
C ILE A 106 -21.67 -6.32 -9.46
N ASN A 107 -22.12 -5.32 -8.68
CA ASN A 107 -22.41 -4.01 -9.23
C ASN A 107 -21.14 -3.32 -9.78
N LEU A 108 -20.04 -3.36 -9.01
CA LEU A 108 -18.76 -2.81 -9.44
C LEU A 108 -18.23 -3.47 -10.72
N ILE A 109 -18.33 -4.79 -10.82
CA ILE A 109 -17.90 -5.54 -12.02
C ILE A 109 -18.69 -5.07 -13.26
N ASN A 110 -20.00 -4.90 -13.13
CA ASN A 110 -20.86 -4.46 -14.23
C ASN A 110 -20.54 -3.02 -14.66
N GLU A 111 -20.29 -2.12 -13.71
CA GLU A 111 -19.92 -0.73 -14.00
C GLU A 111 -18.56 -0.62 -14.70
N VAL A 112 -17.55 -1.35 -14.21
CA VAL A 112 -16.22 -1.42 -14.86
C VAL A 112 -16.36 -1.91 -16.30
N GLN A 113 -17.19 -2.93 -16.54
CA GLN A 113 -17.41 -3.46 -17.88
C GLN A 113 -18.12 -2.46 -18.80
N LYS A 114 -19.13 -1.76 -18.30
CA LYS A 114 -19.86 -0.75 -19.07
C LYS A 114 -18.94 0.40 -19.47
N LEU A 115 -18.12 0.89 -18.54
CA LEU A 115 -17.14 1.95 -18.84
C LEU A 115 -16.05 1.45 -19.81
N LYS A 116 -15.60 0.20 -19.68
CA LYS A 116 -14.64 -0.37 -20.63
C LYS A 116 -15.23 -0.51 -22.03
N HIS A 117 -16.49 -0.91 -22.15
CA HIS A 117 -17.22 -1.00 -23.42
C HIS A 117 -17.40 0.39 -24.06
N ASN A 118 -17.60 1.43 -23.25
CA ASN A 118 -17.70 2.81 -23.71
C ASN A 118 -16.34 3.42 -24.15
N GLY A 119 -15.24 2.65 -24.11
CA GLY A 119 -13.94 3.07 -24.61
C GLY A 119 -13.05 3.82 -23.61
N PHE A 120 -13.46 3.91 -22.34
CA PHE A 120 -12.65 4.57 -21.31
C PHE A 120 -11.36 3.79 -21.00
N LYS A 121 -10.28 4.53 -20.74
CA LYS A 121 -9.00 3.95 -20.30
C LYS A 121 -9.10 3.50 -18.84
N ASN A 122 -8.35 2.47 -18.46
CA ASN A 122 -8.41 1.90 -17.10
C ASN A 122 -8.14 2.96 -16.01
N VAL A 123 -7.28 3.95 -16.30
CA VAL A 123 -7.00 5.09 -15.39
C VAL A 123 -8.23 5.98 -15.19
N GLU A 124 -9.03 6.19 -16.23
CA GLU A 124 -10.25 7.01 -16.18
C GLU A 124 -11.34 6.28 -15.41
N ILE A 125 -11.49 4.97 -15.66
CA ILE A 125 -12.41 4.09 -14.94
C ILE A 125 -12.08 4.08 -13.44
N ALA A 126 -10.81 3.94 -13.09
CA ALA A 126 -10.33 3.95 -11.71
C ALA A 126 -10.71 5.27 -10.99
N LYS A 127 -10.52 6.41 -11.67
CA LYS A 127 -10.93 7.72 -11.14
C LYS A 127 -12.45 7.86 -10.99
N MET A 128 -13.22 7.41 -11.98
CA MET A 128 -14.69 7.50 -11.95
C MET A 128 -15.32 6.67 -10.85
N LEU A 129 -14.76 5.48 -10.57
CA LEU A 129 -15.29 4.55 -9.58
C LEU A 129 -14.63 4.68 -8.21
N ASN A 130 -13.71 5.64 -8.05
CA ASN A 130 -12.90 5.79 -6.84
C ASN A 130 -12.27 4.46 -6.38
N ARG A 131 -11.59 3.81 -7.33
CA ARG A 131 -10.88 2.52 -7.15
C ARG A 131 -9.44 2.63 -7.63
N SER A 132 -8.61 1.70 -7.21
CA SER A 132 -7.24 1.60 -7.70
C SER A 132 -7.20 1.08 -9.14
N ILE A 133 -6.22 1.53 -9.93
CA ILE A 133 -6.01 1.02 -11.30
C ILE A 133 -5.81 -0.51 -11.30
N ARG A 134 -5.17 -1.04 -10.25
CA ARG A 134 -4.92 -2.47 -10.07
C ARG A 134 -6.21 -3.28 -9.86
N GLU A 135 -7.17 -2.75 -9.09
CA GLU A 135 -8.49 -3.39 -8.92
C GLU A 135 -9.25 -3.44 -10.26
N ILE A 136 -9.22 -2.36 -11.04
CA ILE A 136 -9.84 -2.32 -12.37
C ILE A 136 -9.21 -3.36 -13.30
N ASP A 137 -7.88 -3.47 -13.30
CA ASP A 137 -7.15 -4.46 -14.11
C ASP A 137 -7.49 -5.90 -13.69
N MET A 138 -7.61 -6.16 -12.39
CA MET A 138 -7.99 -7.46 -11.84
C MET A 138 -9.41 -7.85 -12.25
N ILE A 139 -10.37 -6.93 -12.17
CA ILE A 139 -11.77 -7.15 -12.60
C ILE A 139 -11.85 -7.51 -14.09
N LEU A 140 -11.08 -6.81 -14.94
CA LEU A 140 -11.07 -7.09 -16.38
C LEU A 140 -10.44 -8.46 -16.69
N LYS A 141 -9.34 -8.82 -16.02
CA LYS A 141 -8.67 -10.12 -16.19
C LYS A 141 -9.49 -11.31 -15.72
N LEU A 142 -10.23 -11.17 -14.62
CA LEU A 142 -11.14 -12.22 -14.13
C LEU A 142 -12.24 -12.56 -15.14
N LYS A 143 -12.61 -11.64 -16.04
CA LYS A 143 -13.56 -11.92 -17.12
C LYS A 143 -12.92 -12.69 -18.27
N GLU A 144 -11.69 -12.35 -18.66
CA GLU A 144 -10.96 -13.05 -19.73
C GLU A 144 -10.74 -14.52 -19.39
N ALA A 145 -10.51 -14.82 -18.11
CA ALA A 145 -10.35 -16.20 -17.62
C ALA A 145 -11.65 -17.02 -17.53
N ASN A 146 -12.83 -16.37 -17.58
CA ASN A 146 -14.16 -17.01 -17.48
C ASN A 146 -14.89 -17.09 -18.83
N LYS A 147 -14.17 -16.90 -19.94
CA LYS A 147 -14.65 -17.09 -21.32
C LYS A 147 -14.17 -18.42 -21.87
#